data_AF-C7GZV5-F1
#
_entry.id   AF-C7GZV5-F1
#
_cell.length_a   1.000
_cell.length_b   1.000
_cell.length_c   1.000
_cell.angle_alpha   90.00
_cell.angle_beta   90.00
_cell.angle_gamma   90.00
#
_symmetry.space_group_name_H-M   'P 1'
#
loop_
_entity.id
_entity.type
_entity.pdbx_description
1 polymer ?
#
loop_
_entity_poly.entity_id
_entity_poly.type
_entity_poly.pdbx_seq_one_letter_code
_entity_poly.pdbx_strand_id
1 'polypeptide(L)'
;MKNVFIVRNDHEDSKRCERLLREKFNAGGINVACDYTDEVELIICIGGDGTFLRSVHSLGFPAQNIVGINTGGLGFFQEISISELDDFIEAYVQGRYSVQTLQCLQASIVVAKAEEPTDEGLQKCVHASLNGEDNIIFHYESEDEKKRVFKANFLNEITVKSVLPKPVHIDIYIGNQFIEMFSGDGILAATSAGSTGYNYSLGGAIMDPRLSNIQLTPIAPISSTAYRAFTSSLLLPASEAIKIVSRSNDGLVVAGDGFSSEFKNIKEINIELSPVNIKLLRFENYEFWAKAKNKFLIPSE
;
A
#
# COMPACT_ATOMS: atom_id res chain seq x y z
N MET A 1 8.03 -29.52 -7.11
CA MET A 1 7.69 -29.59 -5.67
C MET A 1 7.22 -28.20 -5.31
N LYS A 2 6.05 -28.04 -4.67
CA LYS A 2 5.55 -26.69 -4.36
C LYS A 2 6.52 -26.01 -3.41
N ASN A 3 6.90 -24.77 -3.71
CA ASN A 3 7.89 -24.02 -2.94
C ASN A 3 7.24 -22.77 -2.34
N VAL A 4 7.27 -22.66 -1.02
CA VAL A 4 6.59 -21.58 -0.28
C VAL A 4 7.57 -20.78 0.55
N PHE A 5 7.33 -19.49 0.68
CA PHE A 5 8.11 -18.60 1.53
C PHE A 5 7.21 -17.99 2.61
N ILE A 6 7.68 -17.97 3.86
CA ILE A 6 6.88 -17.50 4.99
C ILE A 6 7.45 -16.18 5.50
N VAL A 7 6.59 -15.17 5.61
CA VAL A 7 6.87 -13.90 6.30
C VAL A 7 5.93 -13.77 7.48
N ARG A 8 6.42 -13.30 8.62
CA ARG A 8 5.60 -13.12 9.82
C ARG A 8 6.01 -11.88 10.62
N ASN A 9 5.17 -11.45 11.54
CA ASN A 9 5.58 -10.55 12.62
C ASN A 9 6.19 -11.33 13.80
N ASP A 10 6.56 -10.62 14.87
CA ASP A 10 7.22 -11.20 16.05
C ASP A 10 6.30 -11.61 17.21
N HIS A 11 4.97 -11.55 17.03
CA HIS A 11 4.04 -12.06 18.03
C HIS A 11 4.18 -13.58 18.20
N GLU A 12 3.97 -14.07 19.43
CA GLU A 12 4.12 -15.49 19.75
C GLU A 12 3.12 -16.37 18.99
N ASP A 13 1.89 -15.89 18.76
CA ASP A 13 0.90 -16.63 17.97
C ASP A 13 1.33 -16.80 16.51
N SER A 14 1.98 -15.79 15.92
CA SER A 14 2.52 -15.87 14.56
C SER A 14 3.72 -16.82 14.48
N LYS A 15 4.59 -16.83 15.50
CA LYS A 15 5.68 -17.81 15.63
C LYS A 15 5.14 -19.23 15.78
N ARG A 16 4.11 -19.42 16.60
CA ARG A 16 3.44 -20.71 16.77
C ARG A 16 2.81 -21.18 15.46
N CYS A 17 2.11 -20.29 14.75
CA CYS A 17 1.51 -20.58 13.46
C CYS A 17 2.57 -21.01 12.43
N GLU A 18 3.70 -20.30 12.34
CA GLU A 18 4.82 -20.69 11.47
C GLU A 18 5.33 -22.11 11.78
N ARG A 19 5.55 -22.44 13.06
CA ARG A 19 6.00 -23.79 13.48
C ARG A 19 5.05 -24.87 12.98
N LEU A 20 3.75 -24.71 13.25
CA LEU A 20 2.71 -25.65 12.83
C LEU A 20 2.65 -25.80 11.31
N LEU A 21 2.77 -24.67 10.59
CA LEU A 21 2.72 -24.66 9.14
C LEU A 21 3.92 -25.39 8.52
N ARG A 22 5.12 -25.16 9.05
CA ARG A 22 6.34 -25.86 8.61
C ARG A 22 6.25 -27.36 8.84
N GLU A 23 5.75 -27.79 10.02
CA GLU A 23 5.53 -29.22 10.32
C GLU A 23 4.58 -29.86 9.31
N LYS A 24 3.42 -29.23 9.06
CA LYS A 24 2.41 -29.76 8.14
C LYS A 24 2.88 -29.77 6.68
N PHE A 25 3.59 -28.73 6.23
CA PHE A 25 4.13 -28.68 4.87
C PHE A 25 5.22 -29.72 4.63
N ASN A 26 6.14 -29.90 5.60
CA ASN A 26 7.17 -30.93 5.49
C ASN A 26 6.56 -32.33 5.43
N ALA A 27 5.53 -32.62 6.23
CA ALA A 27 4.79 -33.87 6.17
C ALA A 27 4.05 -34.07 4.82
N GLY A 28 3.57 -32.99 4.21
CA GLY A 28 2.89 -32.96 2.92
C GLY A 28 3.80 -32.87 1.68
N GLY A 29 5.12 -32.89 1.84
CA GLY A 29 6.08 -32.78 0.73
C GLY A 29 6.14 -31.40 0.06
N ILE A 30 5.74 -30.35 0.77
CA ILE A 30 5.85 -28.95 0.34
C ILE A 30 7.14 -28.36 0.93
N ASN A 31 7.98 -27.77 0.08
CA ASN A 31 9.22 -27.15 0.53
C ASN A 31 8.94 -25.75 1.09
N VAL A 32 9.45 -25.45 2.29
CA VAL A 32 9.43 -24.11 2.85
C VAL A 32 10.82 -23.49 2.71
N ALA A 33 10.95 -22.53 1.80
CA ALA A 33 12.22 -21.86 1.51
C ALA A 33 12.75 -21.07 2.73
N CYS A 34 14.07 -21.03 2.88
CA CYS A 34 14.74 -20.19 3.86
C CYS A 34 14.82 -18.73 3.39
N ASP A 35 14.97 -18.53 2.07
CA ASP A 35 15.13 -17.23 1.42
C ASP A 35 14.07 -17.02 0.35
N TYR A 36 13.75 -15.77 0.07
CA TYR A 36 12.88 -15.40 -1.02
C TYR A 36 13.64 -15.41 -2.35
N THR A 37 13.19 -16.22 -3.30
CA THR A 37 13.77 -16.35 -4.65
C THR A 37 12.65 -16.42 -5.69
N ASP A 38 13.01 -16.28 -6.97
CA ASP A 38 12.05 -16.42 -8.07
C ASP A 38 11.42 -17.82 -8.17
N GLU A 39 12.00 -18.82 -7.50
CA GLU A 39 11.47 -20.19 -7.44
C GLU A 39 10.31 -20.35 -6.44
N VAL A 40 10.03 -19.32 -5.63
CA VAL A 40 8.89 -19.31 -4.72
C VAL A 40 7.60 -19.22 -5.53
N GLU A 41 6.65 -20.11 -5.25
CA GLU A 41 5.35 -20.12 -5.91
C GLU A 41 4.28 -19.40 -5.07
N LEU A 42 4.42 -19.45 -3.74
CA LEU A 42 3.48 -18.86 -2.79
C LEU A 42 4.23 -18.19 -1.63
N ILE A 43 3.87 -16.94 -1.36
CA ILE A 43 4.27 -16.19 -0.18
C ILE A 43 3.14 -16.28 0.85
N ILE A 44 3.48 -16.63 2.08
CA ILE A 44 2.54 -16.78 3.19
C ILE A 44 2.85 -15.72 4.22
N CYS A 45 1.95 -14.76 4.38
CA CYS A 45 2.07 -13.67 5.34
C CYS A 45 1.28 -14.01 6.62
N ILE A 46 1.97 -14.21 7.75
CA ILE A 46 1.37 -14.55 9.04
C ILE A 46 1.33 -13.31 9.94
N GLY A 47 0.12 -12.81 10.24
CA GLY A 47 -0.09 -11.64 11.08
C GLY A 47 -1.36 -10.88 10.69
N GLY A 48 -1.34 -9.55 10.82
CA GLY A 48 -2.45 -8.67 10.40
C GLY A 48 -2.15 -7.92 9.10
N ASP A 49 -3.03 -6.98 8.73
CA ASP A 49 -2.89 -6.17 7.51
C ASP A 49 -1.56 -5.40 7.46
N GLY A 50 -1.09 -4.86 8.59
CA GLY A 50 0.23 -4.21 8.65
C GLY A 50 1.40 -5.16 8.36
N THR A 51 1.31 -6.43 8.78
CA THR A 51 2.34 -7.43 8.41
C THR A 51 2.29 -7.72 6.91
N PHE A 52 1.09 -7.82 6.34
CA PHE A 52 0.90 -8.05 4.91
C PHE A 52 1.51 -6.91 4.09
N LEU A 53 1.19 -5.66 4.41
CA LEU A 53 1.73 -4.48 3.72
C LEU A 53 3.25 -4.42 3.82
N ARG A 54 3.82 -4.60 5.02
CA ARG A 54 5.28 -4.65 5.19
C ARG A 54 5.92 -5.76 4.38
N SER A 55 5.28 -6.92 4.26
CA SER A 55 5.78 -8.04 3.45
C SER A 55 5.78 -7.69 1.96
N VAL A 56 4.73 -7.03 1.47
CA VAL A 56 4.66 -6.59 0.07
C VAL A 56 5.78 -5.58 -0.24
N HIS A 57 6.00 -4.61 0.66
CA HIS A 57 7.07 -3.62 0.51
C HIS A 57 8.47 -4.25 0.59
N SER A 58 8.72 -5.10 1.61
CA SER A 58 10.05 -5.70 1.81
C SER A 58 10.45 -6.68 0.70
N LEU A 59 9.46 -7.29 0.04
CA LEU A 59 9.66 -8.19 -1.10
C LEU A 59 9.62 -7.45 -2.45
N GLY A 60 9.47 -6.12 -2.46
CA GLY A 60 9.51 -5.32 -3.69
C GLY A 60 8.32 -5.53 -4.61
N PHE A 61 7.10 -5.66 -4.06
CA PHE A 61 5.87 -5.91 -4.81
C PHE A 61 5.94 -7.18 -5.68
N PRO A 62 6.00 -8.36 -5.03
CA PRO A 62 6.30 -9.62 -5.71
C PRO A 62 5.22 -10.02 -6.72
N ALA A 63 5.62 -10.64 -7.82
CA ALA A 63 4.72 -11.14 -8.86
C ALA A 63 4.08 -12.50 -8.51
N GLN A 64 4.63 -13.15 -7.49
CA GLN A 64 4.21 -14.42 -6.90
C GLN A 64 2.86 -14.24 -6.19
N ASN A 65 2.18 -15.38 -6.04
CA ASN A 65 0.96 -15.45 -5.28
C ASN A 65 1.24 -15.20 -3.79
N ILE A 66 0.36 -14.47 -3.12
CA ILE A 66 0.42 -14.21 -1.69
C ILE A 66 -0.86 -14.74 -1.03
N VAL A 67 -0.74 -15.26 0.18
CA VAL A 67 -1.87 -15.58 1.05
C VAL A 67 -1.61 -15.03 2.46
N GLY A 68 -2.66 -14.51 3.10
CA GLY A 68 -2.57 -14.00 4.46
C GLY A 68 -3.21 -14.95 5.47
N ILE A 69 -2.46 -15.28 6.53
CA ILE A 69 -2.94 -16.01 7.71
C ILE A 69 -3.07 -15.04 8.87
N ASN A 70 -4.29 -14.93 9.39
CA ASN A 70 -4.62 -14.07 10.51
C ASN A 70 -4.31 -14.76 11.84
N THR A 71 -3.55 -14.07 12.68
CA THR A 71 -3.25 -14.50 14.06
C THR A 71 -3.72 -13.48 15.10
N GLY A 72 -4.64 -12.58 14.73
CA GLY A 72 -5.22 -11.55 15.59
C GLY A 72 -6.63 -11.16 15.12
N GLY A 73 -6.96 -9.86 15.18
CA GLY A 73 -8.25 -9.34 14.72
C GLY A 73 -8.47 -9.45 13.21
N LEU A 74 -9.73 -9.40 12.76
CA LEU A 74 -10.10 -9.56 11.34
C LEU A 74 -9.42 -8.50 10.44
N GLY A 75 -8.51 -8.92 9.56
CA GLY A 75 -7.89 -8.07 8.54
C GLY A 75 -8.56 -8.19 7.16
N PHE A 76 -8.40 -7.21 6.26
CA PHE A 76 -8.98 -7.28 4.91
C PHE A 76 -8.20 -8.20 3.97
N PHE A 77 -6.87 -8.28 4.11
CA PHE A 77 -6.03 -9.12 3.25
C PHE A 77 -5.90 -10.56 3.73
N GLN A 78 -5.94 -10.81 5.05
CA GLN A 78 -5.79 -12.16 5.60
C GLN A 78 -7.10 -12.93 5.60
N GLU A 79 -7.07 -14.18 5.17
CA GLU A 79 -8.27 -15.01 5.04
C GLU A 79 -8.32 -16.15 6.03
N ILE A 80 -7.17 -16.74 6.31
CA ILE A 80 -7.08 -18.02 6.98
C ILE A 80 -6.83 -17.77 8.46
N SER A 81 -7.64 -18.34 9.33
CA SER A 81 -7.33 -18.44 10.76
C SER A 81 -6.42 -19.63 11.06
N ILE A 82 -5.81 -19.63 12.25
CA ILE A 82 -4.96 -20.76 12.70
C ILE A 82 -5.75 -22.08 12.74
N SER A 83 -7.06 -22.04 12.99
CA SER A 83 -7.92 -23.23 12.98
C SER A 83 -8.16 -23.81 11.58
N GLU A 84 -7.97 -23.02 10.53
CA GLU A 84 -8.27 -23.38 9.14
C GLU A 84 -7.01 -23.82 8.37
N LEU A 85 -5.87 -24.01 9.05
CA LEU A 85 -4.60 -24.35 8.38
C LEU A 85 -4.68 -25.66 7.61
N ASP A 86 -5.38 -26.67 8.13
CA ASP A 86 -5.52 -27.96 7.45
C ASP A 86 -6.34 -27.84 6.17
N ASP A 87 -7.48 -27.16 6.23
CA ASP A 87 -8.35 -26.88 5.08
C ASP A 87 -7.60 -26.04 4.02
N PHE A 88 -6.83 -25.04 4.48
CA PHE A 88 -5.96 -24.25 3.61
C PHE A 88 -4.95 -25.11 2.85
N ILE A 89 -4.20 -25.96 3.57
CA ILE A 89 -3.16 -26.79 2.96
C ILE A 89 -3.78 -27.75 1.96
N GLU A 90 -4.89 -28.40 2.32
CA GLU A 90 -5.62 -29.29 1.41
C GLU A 90 -6.08 -28.56 0.14
N ALA A 91 -6.76 -27.43 0.30
CA ALA A 91 -7.26 -26.63 -0.81
C ALA A 91 -6.11 -26.13 -1.70
N TYR A 92 -5.00 -25.67 -1.10
CA TYR A 92 -3.80 -25.24 -1.83
C TYR A 92 -3.18 -26.39 -2.62
N VAL A 93 -3.04 -27.59 -2.02
CA VAL A 93 -2.51 -28.78 -2.69
C VAL A 93 -3.38 -29.16 -3.89
N GLN A 94 -4.70 -29.20 -3.70
CA GLN A 94 -5.68 -29.59 -4.72
C GLN A 94 -5.93 -28.49 -5.78
N GLY A 95 -5.42 -27.27 -5.58
CA GLY A 95 -5.67 -26.15 -6.49
C GLY A 95 -7.06 -25.55 -6.37
N ARG A 96 -7.75 -25.76 -5.24
CA ARG A 96 -9.08 -25.20 -4.94
C ARG A 96 -8.97 -23.79 -4.37
N TYR A 97 -8.52 -22.87 -5.21
CA TYR A 97 -8.46 -21.44 -4.90
C TYR A 97 -8.63 -20.63 -6.17
N SER A 98 -8.96 -19.36 -6.01
CA SER A 98 -8.92 -18.36 -7.07
C SER A 98 -7.85 -17.32 -6.75
N VAL A 99 -7.42 -16.57 -7.76
CA VAL A 99 -6.45 -15.49 -7.60
C VAL A 99 -7.16 -14.17 -7.84
N GLN A 100 -7.26 -13.34 -6.80
CA GLN A 100 -7.69 -11.95 -6.92
C GLN A 100 -6.48 -11.07 -7.20
N THR A 101 -6.57 -10.27 -8.26
CA THR A 101 -5.56 -9.24 -8.54
C THR A 101 -5.92 -7.97 -7.80
N LEU A 102 -5.02 -7.49 -6.95
CA LEU A 102 -5.11 -6.21 -6.28
C LEU A 102 -4.23 -5.19 -7.00
N GLN A 103 -4.82 -4.06 -7.33
CA GLN A 103 -4.12 -2.96 -7.98
C GLN A 103 -3.35 -2.15 -6.95
N CYS A 104 -2.21 -1.61 -7.38
CA CYS A 104 -1.41 -0.68 -6.60
C CYS A 104 -1.52 0.73 -7.18
N LEU A 105 -1.21 1.74 -6.38
CA LEU A 105 -0.90 3.09 -6.85
C LEU A 105 0.60 3.25 -7.03
N GLN A 106 1.01 4.17 -7.89
CA GLN A 106 2.37 4.64 -8.02
C GLN A 106 2.41 6.16 -7.79
N ALA A 107 3.33 6.62 -6.95
CA ALA A 107 3.69 8.02 -6.85
C ALA A 107 4.97 8.28 -7.65
N SER A 108 4.96 9.30 -8.50
CA SER A 108 6.15 9.85 -9.18
C SER A 108 6.41 11.27 -8.67
N ILE A 109 7.51 11.46 -7.93
CA ILE A 109 7.88 12.74 -7.33
C ILE A 109 9.01 13.36 -8.16
N VAL A 110 8.74 14.53 -8.72
CA VAL A 110 9.72 15.31 -9.47
C VAL A 110 10.27 16.41 -8.57
N VAL A 111 11.58 16.40 -8.30
CA VAL A 111 12.25 17.47 -7.53
C VAL A 111 13.22 18.26 -8.41
N ALA A 112 13.38 19.54 -8.09
CA ALA A 112 14.43 20.36 -8.68
C ALA A 112 15.81 19.89 -8.18
N LYS A 113 16.81 19.86 -9.06
CA LYS A 113 18.20 19.66 -8.65
C LYS A 113 18.68 20.90 -7.87
N ALA A 114 19.12 20.72 -6.63
CA ALA A 114 19.93 21.72 -5.92
C ALA A 114 21.39 21.61 -6.41
N GLU A 115 22.15 22.71 -6.40
CA GLU A 115 23.63 22.64 -6.47
C GLU A 115 24.10 21.79 -5.28
N GLU A 116 24.59 20.58 -5.58
CA GLU A 116 25.11 19.53 -4.69
C GLU A 116 24.41 19.32 -3.34
N PRO A 117 23.66 18.21 -3.14
CA PRO A 117 23.46 17.69 -1.80
C PRO A 117 24.77 17.03 -1.33
N THR A 118 25.29 17.44 -0.17
CA THR A 118 26.28 16.66 0.56
C THR A 118 25.76 15.23 0.72
N ASP A 119 26.59 14.26 0.33
CA ASP A 119 26.26 12.84 0.08
C ASP A 119 25.51 12.08 1.20
N GLU A 120 25.38 12.64 2.41
CA GLU A 120 24.71 12.01 3.54
C GLU A 120 23.17 11.95 3.41
N GLY A 121 22.55 12.90 2.69
CA GLY A 121 21.09 12.91 2.50
C GLY A 121 20.60 11.95 1.41
N LEU A 122 21.41 11.72 0.38
CA LEU A 122 21.04 10.89 -0.78
C LEU A 122 21.15 9.39 -0.49
N GLN A 123 22.14 8.97 0.31
CA GLN A 123 22.26 7.57 0.73
C GLN A 123 21.03 7.12 1.53
N LYS A 124 20.40 8.00 2.32
CA LYS A 124 19.15 7.69 3.02
C LYS A 124 17.94 7.53 2.11
N CYS A 125 17.87 8.22 0.97
CA CYS A 125 16.74 8.13 0.03
C CYS A 125 16.85 6.94 -0.94
N VAL A 126 18.07 6.47 -1.24
CA VAL A 126 18.33 5.39 -2.22
C VAL A 126 18.63 4.04 -1.55
N HIS A 127 19.07 4.06 -0.29
CA HIS A 127 19.21 2.88 0.58
C HIS A 127 18.63 3.24 1.95
N ALA A 128 17.31 3.11 2.10
CA ALA A 128 16.76 2.80 3.41
C ALA A 128 17.26 1.40 3.78
N SER A 129 18.43 1.34 4.42
CA SER A 129 18.93 0.11 5.05
C SER A 129 17.81 -0.48 5.90
N LEU A 130 17.68 -1.81 5.84
CA LEU A 130 16.89 -2.65 6.73
C LEU A 130 17.33 -2.49 8.20
N ASN A 131 17.10 -1.32 8.77
CA ASN A 131 17.34 -0.96 10.16
C ASN A 131 16.13 -0.19 10.67
N GLY A 132 15.00 -0.88 10.85
CA GLY A 132 13.94 -0.48 11.77
C GLY A 132 13.26 0.89 11.60
N GLU A 133 13.47 1.62 10.50
CA GLU A 133 12.76 2.86 10.20
C GLU A 133 11.74 2.62 9.07
N ASP A 134 10.47 2.97 9.32
CA ASP A 134 9.32 2.85 8.40
C ASP A 134 9.41 3.84 7.20
N ASN A 135 10.50 3.75 6.43
CA ASN A 135 10.77 4.59 5.27
C ASN A 135 10.31 3.89 3.98
N ILE A 136 9.69 4.65 3.07
CA ILE A 136 9.32 4.14 1.74
C ILE A 136 10.59 3.93 0.92
N ILE A 137 10.71 2.78 0.26
CA ILE A 137 11.79 2.56 -0.72
C ILE A 137 11.38 3.22 -2.03
N PHE A 138 11.96 4.39 -2.31
CA PHE A 138 11.83 5.04 -3.61
C PHE A 138 12.89 4.53 -4.58
N HIS A 139 12.46 4.01 -5.71
CA HIS A 139 13.37 3.70 -6.81
C HIS A 139 13.66 4.98 -7.60
N TYR A 140 14.94 5.30 -7.73
CA TYR A 140 15.41 6.35 -8.63
C TYR A 140 15.27 5.85 -10.07
N GLU A 141 14.55 6.60 -10.91
CA GLU A 141 14.29 6.17 -12.29
C GLU A 141 15.16 6.89 -13.32
N SER A 142 15.38 8.20 -13.16
CA SER A 142 16.16 8.99 -14.12
C SER A 142 16.71 10.31 -13.54
N GLU A 143 17.87 10.73 -14.07
CA GLU A 143 18.32 12.13 -14.04
C GLU A 143 18.17 12.75 -15.42
N ASP A 144 17.72 14.00 -15.41
CA ASP A 144 18.05 14.97 -16.45
C ASP A 144 18.91 16.07 -15.80
N GLU A 145 19.57 16.93 -16.59
CA GLU A 145 20.50 17.97 -16.11
C GLU A 145 19.90 18.89 -15.02
N LYS A 146 18.56 18.97 -14.91
CA LYS A 146 17.84 19.91 -14.01
C LYS A 146 16.88 19.28 -13.00
N LYS A 147 16.59 17.97 -13.08
CA LYS A 147 15.51 17.34 -12.29
C LYS A 147 15.85 15.90 -11.89
N ARG A 148 15.29 15.45 -10.76
CA ARG A 148 15.33 14.05 -10.31
C ARG A 148 13.92 13.52 -10.15
N VAL A 149 13.71 12.26 -10.53
CA VAL A 149 12.41 11.57 -10.44
C VAL A 149 12.53 10.36 -9.51
N PHE A 150 11.66 10.31 -8.51
CA PHE A 150 11.55 9.21 -7.55
C PHE A 150 10.21 8.51 -7.73
N LYS A 151 10.21 7.17 -7.76
CA LYS A 151 8.98 6.37 -7.86
C LYS A 151 8.83 5.39 -6.71
N ALA A 152 7.62 5.24 -6.21
CA ALA A 152 7.27 4.19 -5.25
C ALA A 152 5.84 3.67 -5.51
N ASN A 153 5.62 2.39 -5.19
CA ASN A 153 4.32 1.76 -5.28
C ASN A 153 3.67 1.66 -3.90
N PHE A 154 2.34 1.62 -3.87
CA PHE A 154 1.54 1.52 -2.66
C PHE A 154 0.32 0.63 -2.92
N LEU A 155 -0.03 -0.23 -1.97
CA LEU A 155 -1.17 -1.14 -2.09
C LEU A 155 -2.47 -0.49 -1.64
N ASN A 156 -2.48 0.25 -0.52
CA ASN A 156 -3.68 0.89 -0.01
C ASN A 156 -3.84 2.30 -0.54
N GLU A 157 -2.96 3.20 -0.08
CA GLU A 157 -3.13 4.63 -0.30
C GLU A 157 -1.80 5.37 -0.40
N ILE A 158 -1.86 6.57 -0.99
CA ILE A 158 -0.83 7.58 -0.94
C ILE A 158 -1.44 8.83 -0.32
N THR A 159 -0.76 9.41 0.64
CA THR A 159 -1.08 10.70 1.25
C THR A 159 0.00 11.71 0.92
N VAL A 160 -0.41 12.94 0.66
CA VAL A 160 0.47 14.10 0.49
C VAL A 160 0.08 15.14 1.53
N LYS A 161 1.01 15.43 2.44
CA LYS A 161 0.80 16.33 3.59
C LYS A 161 1.95 17.33 3.70
N SER A 162 1.76 18.38 4.49
CA SER A 162 2.85 19.30 4.87
C SER A 162 3.81 18.63 5.86
N VAL A 163 5.12 18.89 5.75
CA VAL A 163 6.10 18.52 6.79
C VAL A 163 5.98 19.41 8.04
N LEU A 164 5.46 20.63 7.87
CA LEU A 164 5.21 21.58 8.94
C LEU A 164 3.80 21.38 9.51
N PRO A 165 3.56 21.68 10.80
CA PRO A 165 2.24 21.59 11.44
C PRO A 165 1.33 22.75 11.01
N LYS A 166 1.09 22.87 9.71
CA LYS A 166 0.24 23.89 9.08
C LYS A 166 -0.42 23.30 7.83
N PRO A 167 -1.51 23.91 7.33
CA PRO A 167 -2.17 23.45 6.12
C PRO A 167 -1.20 23.43 4.93
N VAL A 168 -1.32 22.40 4.10
CA VAL A 168 -0.68 22.35 2.78
C VAL A 168 -1.46 23.23 1.81
N HIS A 169 -0.76 23.93 0.92
CA HIS A 169 -1.36 24.68 -0.19
C HIS A 169 -0.87 24.08 -1.52
N ILE A 170 -1.77 23.40 -2.23
CA ILE A 170 -1.45 22.65 -3.44
C ILE A 170 -2.49 22.91 -4.54
N ASP A 171 -2.03 22.94 -5.78
CA ASP A 171 -2.89 22.87 -6.96
C ASP A 171 -3.10 21.39 -7.33
N ILE A 172 -4.35 21.00 -7.58
CA ILE A 172 -4.73 19.66 -7.98
C ILE A 172 -5.22 19.66 -9.42
N TYR A 173 -4.70 18.73 -10.20
CA TYR A 173 -5.09 18.47 -11.58
C TYR A 173 -5.51 17.02 -11.73
N ILE A 174 -6.53 16.77 -12.55
CA ILE A 174 -6.91 15.43 -13.01
C ILE A 174 -6.62 15.39 -14.51
N GLY A 175 -5.71 14.51 -14.92
CA GLY A 175 -5.09 14.55 -16.23
C GLY A 175 -4.45 15.92 -16.50
N ASN A 176 -4.93 16.60 -17.54
CA ASN A 176 -4.45 17.94 -17.92
C ASN A 176 -5.32 19.09 -17.39
N GLN A 177 -6.42 18.79 -16.71
CA GLN A 177 -7.38 19.80 -16.27
C GLN A 177 -7.06 20.25 -14.84
N PHE A 178 -6.95 21.56 -14.63
CA PHE A 178 -6.92 22.16 -13.29
C PHE A 178 -8.29 21.99 -12.63
N ILE A 179 -8.31 21.51 -11.39
CA ILE A 179 -9.54 21.20 -10.66
C ILE A 179 -9.75 22.18 -9.52
N GLU A 180 -8.77 22.28 -8.62
CA GLU A 180 -8.91 23.12 -7.43
C GLU A 180 -7.55 23.55 -6.87
N MET A 181 -7.59 24.68 -6.16
CA MET A 181 -6.51 25.09 -5.27
C MET A 181 -6.90 24.65 -3.85
N PHE A 182 -6.30 23.54 -3.42
CA PHE A 182 -6.61 22.92 -2.14
C PHE A 182 -5.79 23.52 -1.00
N SER A 183 -6.46 23.70 0.13
CA SER A 183 -5.84 24.01 1.41
C SER A 183 -6.43 23.13 2.50
N GLY A 184 -5.60 22.48 3.30
CA GLY A 184 -6.04 21.56 4.36
C GLY A 184 -4.86 20.79 4.95
N ASP A 185 -5.10 19.73 5.70
CA ASP A 185 -4.02 18.92 6.29
C ASP A 185 -3.29 18.07 5.23
N GLY A 186 -3.97 17.74 4.14
CA GLY A 186 -3.41 16.98 3.04
C GLY A 186 -4.45 16.41 2.10
N ILE A 187 -4.00 15.54 1.20
CA ILE A 187 -4.87 14.78 0.32
C ILE A 187 -4.46 13.31 0.32
N LEU A 188 -5.42 12.42 0.09
CA LEU A 188 -5.25 10.98 0.04
C LEU A 188 -5.76 10.45 -1.30
N ALA A 189 -4.97 9.62 -1.98
CA ALA A 189 -5.40 8.80 -3.11
C ALA A 189 -5.39 7.32 -2.67
N ALA A 190 -6.46 6.58 -2.87
CA ALA A 190 -6.58 5.17 -2.49
C ALA A 190 -6.96 4.26 -3.66
N THR A 191 -6.49 3.02 -3.58
CA THR A 191 -6.97 1.90 -4.41
C THR A 191 -8.33 1.41 -3.91
N SER A 192 -9.00 0.55 -4.68
CA SER A 192 -10.20 -0.17 -4.22
C SER A 192 -9.96 -0.99 -2.97
N ALA A 193 -8.81 -1.66 -2.86
CA ALA A 193 -8.45 -2.42 -1.66
C ALA A 193 -8.15 -1.51 -0.47
N GLY A 194 -7.51 -0.36 -0.70
CA GLY A 194 -7.22 0.66 0.31
C GLY A 194 -8.43 1.48 0.75
N SER A 195 -9.57 1.35 0.07
CA SER A 195 -10.78 2.11 0.37
C SER A 195 -11.31 1.90 1.79
N THR A 196 -11.06 0.72 2.37
CA THR A 196 -11.40 0.34 3.75
C THR A 196 -10.33 0.70 4.78
N GLY A 197 -9.19 1.25 4.33
CA GLY A 197 -8.08 1.72 5.15
C GLY A 197 -8.30 3.17 5.60
N TYR A 198 -7.26 4.01 5.47
CA TYR A 198 -7.35 5.40 5.92
C TYR A 198 -8.41 6.21 5.16
N ASN A 199 -8.65 5.86 3.89
CA ASN A 199 -9.70 6.46 3.06
C ASN A 199 -11.09 6.43 3.72
N TYR A 200 -11.47 5.30 4.34
CA TYR A 200 -12.76 5.16 5.00
C TYR A 200 -12.89 6.10 6.20
N SER A 201 -11.82 6.26 6.98
CA SER A 201 -11.80 7.18 8.12
C SER A 201 -11.96 8.65 7.72
N LEU A 202 -11.58 9.01 6.50
CA LEU A 202 -11.76 10.36 5.94
C LEU A 202 -13.15 10.57 5.31
N GLY A 203 -14.03 9.57 5.37
CA GLY A 203 -15.36 9.62 4.74
C GLY A 203 -15.38 9.22 3.27
N GLY A 204 -14.32 8.60 2.76
CA GLY A 204 -14.33 7.96 1.45
C GLY A 204 -15.22 6.72 1.40
N ALA A 205 -15.68 6.37 0.20
CA ALA A 205 -16.54 5.22 -0.05
C ALA A 205 -15.76 3.91 0.04
N ILE A 206 -16.36 2.87 0.64
CA ILE A 206 -15.90 1.48 0.55
C ILE A 206 -16.14 0.99 -0.87
N MET A 207 -15.12 0.43 -1.50
CA MET A 207 -15.18 -0.09 -2.86
C MET A 207 -14.91 -1.59 -2.90
N ASP A 208 -15.61 -2.28 -3.81
CA ASP A 208 -15.33 -3.68 -4.09
C ASP A 208 -13.92 -3.79 -4.72
N PRO A 209 -12.99 -4.60 -4.18
CA PRO A 209 -11.62 -4.67 -4.68
C PRO A 209 -11.48 -5.16 -6.13
N ARG A 210 -12.55 -5.69 -6.74
CA ARG A 210 -12.60 -6.04 -8.17
C ARG A 210 -12.72 -4.81 -9.08
N LEU A 211 -13.13 -3.67 -8.54
CA LEU A 211 -13.21 -2.42 -9.29
C LEU A 211 -11.81 -1.84 -9.50
N SER A 212 -11.60 -1.27 -10.69
CA SER A 212 -10.36 -0.57 -11.02
C SER A 212 -10.61 0.92 -11.14
N ASN A 213 -10.16 1.66 -10.13
CA ASN A 213 -10.32 3.11 -10.04
C ASN A 213 -9.32 3.69 -9.03
N ILE A 214 -9.25 5.01 -8.98
CA ILE A 214 -8.53 5.75 -7.95
C ILE A 214 -9.55 6.59 -7.19
N GLN A 215 -9.47 6.59 -5.88
CA GLN A 215 -10.32 7.43 -5.04
C GLN A 215 -9.51 8.56 -4.40
N LEU A 216 -9.84 9.81 -4.71
CA LEU A 216 -9.16 11.01 -4.21
C LEU A 216 -9.99 11.67 -3.10
N THR A 217 -9.45 11.68 -1.89
CA THR A 217 -10.14 12.10 -0.67
C THR A 217 -9.38 13.22 0.04
N PRO A 218 -10.01 14.38 0.31
CA PRO A 218 -9.38 15.48 1.04
C PRO A 218 -9.17 15.14 2.53
N ILE A 219 -8.09 15.65 3.13
CA ILE A 219 -7.84 15.55 4.57
C ILE A 219 -8.05 16.95 5.18
N ALA A 220 -9.12 17.09 5.98
CA ALA A 220 -9.48 18.33 6.67
C ALA A 220 -9.42 19.60 5.77
N PRO A 221 -10.22 19.65 4.68
CA PRO A 221 -10.20 20.79 3.76
C PRO A 221 -10.66 22.08 4.44
N ILE A 222 -9.96 23.19 4.16
CA ILE A 222 -10.32 24.54 4.55
C ILE A 222 -11.17 25.15 3.43
N SER A 223 -12.33 25.68 3.80
CA SER A 223 -13.20 26.43 2.89
C SER A 223 -13.22 27.91 3.29
N SER A 224 -12.77 28.78 2.38
CA SER A 224 -12.68 30.23 2.54
C SER A 224 -12.92 30.95 1.21
N THR A 225 -12.89 32.28 1.21
CA THR A 225 -12.99 33.07 -0.04
C THR A 225 -11.85 32.76 -1.02
N ALA A 226 -10.64 32.47 -0.51
CA ALA A 226 -9.47 32.19 -1.33
C ALA A 226 -9.35 30.71 -1.71
N TYR A 227 -9.87 29.79 -0.87
CA TYR A 227 -9.74 28.34 -1.05
C TYR A 227 -11.11 27.69 -1.05
N ARG A 228 -11.47 27.02 -2.15
CA ARG A 228 -12.64 26.14 -2.21
C ARG A 228 -12.15 24.76 -2.59
N ALA A 229 -12.46 23.79 -1.75
CA ALA A 229 -12.13 22.40 -1.97
C ALA A 229 -13.40 21.56 -2.05
N PHE A 230 -13.38 20.50 -2.85
CA PHE A 230 -14.35 19.42 -2.69
C PHE A 230 -14.23 18.85 -1.28
N THR A 231 -15.37 18.59 -0.64
CA THR A 231 -15.44 17.94 0.67
C THR A 231 -15.77 16.46 0.56
N SER A 232 -16.24 16.02 -0.61
CA SER A 232 -16.52 14.63 -0.93
C SER A 232 -15.32 14.00 -1.63
N SER A 233 -15.16 12.69 -1.45
CA SER A 233 -14.20 11.91 -2.21
C SER A 233 -14.60 11.82 -3.69
N LEU A 234 -13.61 11.90 -4.59
CA LEU A 234 -13.78 11.78 -6.03
C LEU A 234 -13.35 10.38 -6.49
N LEU A 235 -14.24 9.68 -7.19
CA LEU A 235 -13.92 8.41 -7.82
C LEU A 235 -13.50 8.64 -9.28
N LEU A 236 -12.26 8.29 -9.60
CA LEU A 236 -11.64 8.51 -10.90
C LEU A 236 -11.42 7.17 -11.61
N PRO A 237 -11.63 7.10 -12.94
CA PRO A 237 -11.35 5.87 -13.68
C PRO A 237 -9.85 5.55 -13.68
N ALA A 238 -9.54 4.27 -13.90
CA ALA A 238 -8.18 3.72 -13.93
C ALA A 238 -7.18 4.44 -14.85
N SER A 239 -7.66 5.15 -15.87
CA SER A 239 -6.85 5.85 -16.86
C SER A 239 -6.44 7.26 -16.43
N GLU A 240 -6.99 7.79 -15.34
CA GLU A 240 -6.66 9.14 -14.87
C GLU A 240 -5.43 9.15 -13.98
N ALA A 241 -4.68 10.25 -14.09
CA ALA A 241 -3.59 10.58 -13.20
C ALA A 241 -3.94 11.84 -12.39
N ILE A 242 -3.60 11.83 -11.11
CA ILE A 242 -3.73 12.99 -10.22
C ILE A 242 -2.37 13.68 -10.16
N LYS A 243 -2.31 14.93 -10.60
CA LYS A 243 -1.10 15.75 -10.50
C LYS A 243 -1.27 16.80 -9.42
N ILE A 244 -0.28 16.88 -8.54
CA ILE A 244 -0.22 17.79 -7.39
C ILE A 244 0.99 18.71 -7.57
N VAL A 245 0.75 20.01 -7.50
CA VAL A 245 1.81 21.04 -7.56
C VAL A 245 1.80 21.84 -6.27
N SER A 246 2.93 21.85 -5.56
CA SER A 246 3.06 22.64 -4.33
C SER A 246 3.11 24.13 -4.63
N ARG A 247 2.35 24.93 -3.87
CA ARG A 247 2.43 26.41 -3.94
C ARG A 247 3.41 27.00 -2.93
N SER A 248 3.97 26.17 -2.04
CA SER A 248 5.00 26.58 -1.09
C SER A 248 6.25 25.71 -1.21
N ASN A 249 7.37 26.23 -0.71
CA ASN A 249 8.65 25.52 -0.64
C ASN A 249 8.86 24.84 0.72
N ASP A 250 7.80 24.68 1.52
CA ASP A 250 7.90 24.18 2.89
C ASP A 250 8.28 22.70 2.99
N GLY A 251 8.21 21.96 1.87
CA GLY A 251 8.41 20.52 1.81
C GLY A 251 7.11 19.76 2.06
N LEU A 252 6.99 18.58 1.48
CA LEU A 252 5.84 17.69 1.61
C LEU A 252 6.26 16.31 2.13
N VAL A 253 5.37 15.69 2.88
CA VAL A 253 5.46 14.27 3.26
C VAL A 253 4.62 13.48 2.25
N VAL A 254 5.24 12.50 1.61
CA VAL A 254 4.53 11.45 0.86
C VAL A 254 4.53 10.20 1.73
N ALA A 255 3.36 9.68 2.07
CA ALA A 255 3.22 8.53 2.97
C ALA A 255 2.10 7.60 2.56
N GLY A 256 2.22 6.31 2.84
CA GLY A 256 1.24 5.30 2.48
C GLY A 256 1.66 3.92 2.98
N ASP A 257 0.69 3.02 3.19
CA ASP A 257 0.93 1.63 3.64
C ASP A 257 1.71 1.49 4.97
N GLY A 258 1.75 2.56 5.78
CA GLY A 258 2.54 2.64 7.01
C GLY A 258 3.96 3.16 6.84
N PHE A 259 4.37 3.53 5.63
CA PHE A 259 5.68 4.08 5.33
C PHE A 259 5.59 5.58 4.98
N SER A 260 6.65 6.35 5.19
CA SER A 260 6.70 7.77 4.79
C SER A 260 8.06 8.24 4.29
N SER A 261 8.07 9.36 3.55
CA SER A 261 9.30 10.08 3.20
C SER A 261 9.02 11.57 3.01
N GLU A 262 9.98 12.39 3.38
CA GLU A 262 9.92 13.84 3.23
C GLU A 262 10.65 14.29 1.96
N PHE A 263 10.05 15.22 1.23
CA PHE A 263 10.61 15.79 0.01
C PHE A 263 10.61 17.32 0.09
N LYS A 264 11.73 17.92 -0.33
CA LYS A 264 11.86 19.38 -0.51
C LYS A 264 12.09 19.69 -1.99
N ASN A 265 11.85 20.95 -2.38
CA ASN A 265 12.03 21.44 -3.75
C ASN A 265 11.22 20.64 -4.80
N ILE A 266 10.05 20.15 -4.41
CA ILE A 266 9.13 19.40 -5.29
C ILE A 266 8.62 20.34 -6.38
N LYS A 267 8.69 19.89 -7.63
CA LYS A 267 8.06 20.53 -8.78
C LYS A 267 6.64 20.02 -8.97
N GLU A 268 6.47 18.71 -8.92
CA GLU A 268 5.15 18.07 -9.01
C GLU A 268 5.22 16.65 -8.45
N ILE A 269 4.05 16.15 -8.05
CA ILE A 269 3.80 14.74 -7.70
C ILE A 269 2.71 14.24 -8.63
N ASN A 270 2.94 13.13 -9.31
CA ASN A 270 1.93 12.45 -10.11
C ASN A 270 1.55 11.14 -9.41
N ILE A 271 0.25 10.86 -9.27
CA ILE A 271 -0.31 9.64 -8.68
C ILE A 271 -1.22 8.98 -9.70
N GLU A 272 -0.97 7.71 -9.98
CA GLU A 272 -1.72 6.89 -10.94
C GLU A 272 -1.77 5.42 -10.50
N LEU A 273 -2.58 4.59 -11.17
CA LEU A 273 -2.50 3.15 -10.95
C LEU A 273 -1.15 2.62 -11.45
N SER A 274 -0.49 1.84 -10.60
CA SER A 274 0.79 1.21 -10.92
C SER A 274 0.59 0.10 -11.96
N PRO A 275 1.57 -0.12 -12.86
CA PRO A 275 1.60 -1.32 -13.70
C PRO A 275 1.81 -2.60 -12.88
N VAL A 276 2.26 -2.48 -11.63
CA VAL A 276 2.47 -3.61 -10.72
C VAL A 276 1.19 -3.93 -9.96
N ASN A 277 0.91 -5.22 -9.81
CA ASN A 277 -0.26 -5.72 -9.10
C ASN A 277 0.14 -6.84 -8.14
N ILE A 278 -0.62 -7.00 -7.06
CA ILE A 278 -0.45 -8.09 -6.09
C ILE A 278 -1.46 -9.19 -6.37
N LYS A 279 -1.00 -10.43 -6.41
CA LYS A 279 -1.86 -11.62 -6.61
C LYS A 279 -2.18 -12.23 -5.26
N LEU A 280 -3.42 -12.09 -4.81
CA LEU A 280 -3.88 -12.60 -3.53
C LEU A 280 -4.72 -13.85 -3.74
N LEU A 281 -4.35 -14.95 -3.08
CA LEU A 281 -5.15 -16.18 -3.07
C LEU A 281 -6.46 -15.94 -2.32
N ARG A 282 -7.55 -16.43 -2.91
CA ARG A 282 -8.91 -16.40 -2.38
C ARG A 282 -9.50 -17.81 -2.38
N PHE A 283 -9.91 -18.31 -1.21
CA PHE A 283 -10.55 -19.62 -1.08
C PHE A 283 -12.08 -19.55 -1.31
N GLU A 284 -12.73 -20.70 -1.51
CA GLU A 284 -14.13 -20.82 -1.97
C GLU A 284 -15.15 -19.99 -1.16
N ASN A 285 -14.88 -19.73 0.12
CA ASN A 285 -15.79 -19.02 1.01
C ASN A 285 -15.46 -17.52 1.18
N TYR A 286 -14.57 -16.96 0.37
CA TYR A 286 -14.21 -15.55 0.47
C TYR A 286 -15.36 -14.63 0.02
N GLU A 287 -15.86 -13.83 0.95
CA GLU A 287 -16.90 -12.83 0.69
C GLU A 287 -16.50 -11.46 1.24
N PHE A 288 -16.10 -10.54 0.36
CA PHE A 288 -15.65 -9.20 0.73
C PHE A 288 -16.69 -8.43 1.57
N TRP A 289 -17.95 -8.45 1.17
CA TRP A 289 -19.01 -7.71 1.86
C TRP A 289 -19.37 -8.32 3.22
N ALA A 290 -19.29 -9.64 3.37
CA ALA A 290 -19.42 -10.28 4.67
C ALA A 290 -18.29 -9.84 5.60
N LYS A 291 -17.06 -9.73 5.08
CA LYS A 291 -15.90 -9.24 5.83
C LYS A 291 -16.05 -7.77 6.26
N ALA A 292 -16.47 -6.91 5.33
CA ALA A 292 -16.74 -5.50 5.63
C ALA A 292 -17.83 -5.35 6.70
N LYS A 293 -18.93 -6.11 6.58
CA LYS A 293 -19.99 -6.17 7.60
C LYS A 293 -19.43 -6.58 8.96
N ASN A 294 -18.70 -7.69 9.02
CA ASN A 294 -18.15 -8.22 10.27
C ASN A 294 -17.16 -7.24 10.93
N LYS A 295 -16.40 -6.49 10.13
CA LYS A 295 -15.42 -5.54 10.64
C LYS A 295 -16.01 -4.20 11.09
N PHE A 296 -17.04 -3.71 10.40
CA PHE A 296 -17.55 -2.35 10.63
C PHE A 296 -18.91 -2.28 11.32
N LEU A 297 -19.73 -3.32 11.22
CA LEU A 297 -21.12 -3.29 11.68
C LEU A 297 -21.40 -4.27 12.83
N ILE A 298 -20.54 -5.27 13.03
CA ILE A 298 -20.67 -6.22 14.14
C ILE A 298 -19.72 -5.77 15.26
N PRO A 299 -20.22 -5.56 16.49
CA PRO A 299 -19.37 -5.27 17.63
C PRO A 299 -18.39 -6.43 17.87
N SER A 300 -17.13 -6.12 18.13
CA SER A 300 -16.19 -7.08 18.69
C SER A 300 -16.64 -7.45 20.10
N GLU A 301 -16.87 -8.73 20.36
CA GLU A 301 -17.16 -9.29 21.70
C GLU A 301 -15.97 -9.09 22.67
#